data_AF-A0A4R9PJ47-F1
#
_entry.id   AF-A0A4R9PJ47-F1
#
_cell.length_a   1.000
_cell.length_b   1.000
_cell.length_c   1.000
_cell.angle_alpha   90.00
_cell.angle_beta   90.00
_cell.angle_gamma   90.00
#
_symmetry.space_group_name_H-M   'P 1'
#
loop_
_entity.id
_entity.type
_entity.pdbx_description
1 polymer ?
#
loop_
_entity_poly.entity_id
_entity_poly.type
_entity_poly.pdbx_seq_one_letter_code
_entity_poly.pdbx_strand_id
1 'polypeptide(L)'
;AFSEAQGVYFTQHMLAQASRNFELVIVDGGALADNLNASPLVAMVDEIVLVATLNATPMRDVTAASQAISVMGRLPTGALLVDEAA
;
A
#
# COMPACT_ATOMS: atom_id res chain seq x y z
N ALA A 1 -0.88 15.30 -19.38
CA ALA A 1 -1.95 14.61 -18.61
C ALA A 1 -1.44 13.22 -18.26
N PHE A 2 -1.54 12.81 -17.01
CA PHE A 2 -1.22 11.44 -16.59
C PHE A 2 -2.33 10.51 -17.07
N SER A 3 -1.97 9.41 -17.73
CA SER A 3 -2.91 8.34 -18.08
C SER A 3 -2.71 7.18 -17.12
N GLU A 4 -3.80 6.63 -16.59
CA GLU A 4 -3.79 5.43 -15.71
C GLU A 4 -2.96 4.29 -16.32
N ALA A 5 -3.07 4.07 -17.63
CA ALA A 5 -2.29 3.07 -18.36
C ALA A 5 -0.76 3.32 -18.29
N GLN A 6 -0.32 4.57 -18.30
CA GLN A 6 1.10 4.93 -18.14
C GLN A 6 1.57 4.69 -16.69
N GLY A 7 0.72 4.98 -15.70
CA GLY A 7 0.99 4.70 -14.29
C GLY A 7 1.18 3.22 -14.00
N VAL A 8 0.27 2.39 -14.52
CA VAL A 8 0.36 0.92 -14.44
C VAL A 8 1.64 0.43 -15.10
N TYR A 9 1.91 0.86 -16.34
CA TYR A 9 3.10 0.45 -17.09
C TYR A 9 4.41 0.77 -16.35
N PHE A 10 4.54 1.99 -15.82
CA PHE A 10 5.74 2.39 -15.08
C PHE A 10 5.90 1.58 -13.79
N THR A 11 4.82 1.42 -13.03
CA THR A 11 4.82 0.64 -11.78
C THR A 11 5.21 -0.82 -12.04
N GLN A 12 4.68 -1.41 -13.11
CA GLN A 12 5.02 -2.77 -13.53
C GLN A 12 6.49 -2.91 -13.87
N HIS A 13 7.02 -2.01 -14.70
CA HIS A 13 8.43 -2.04 -15.06
C HIS A 13 9.34 -1.83 -13.85
N MET A 14 9.01 -0.88 -12.97
CA MET A 14 9.79 -0.60 -11.76
C MET A 14 9.83 -1.83 -10.83
N LEU A 15 8.67 -2.40 -10.48
CA LEU A 15 8.59 -3.56 -9.59
C LEU A 15 9.25 -4.79 -10.21
N ALA A 16 9.10 -5.02 -11.52
CA ALA A 16 9.77 -6.12 -12.21
C ALA A 16 11.30 -5.97 -12.22
N GLN A 17 11.83 -4.75 -12.30
CA GLN A 17 13.27 -4.51 -12.15
C GLN A 17 13.70 -4.73 -10.70
N ALA A 18 12.93 -4.24 -9.72
CA ALA A 18 13.27 -4.38 -8.31
C ALA A 18 13.29 -5.86 -7.89
N SER A 19 12.30 -6.66 -8.28
CA SER A 19 12.20 -8.09 -7.93
C SER A 19 13.32 -8.96 -8.51
N ARG A 20 14.01 -8.51 -9.56
CA ARG A 20 15.19 -9.19 -10.10
C ARG A 20 16.49 -8.87 -9.37
N ASN A 21 16.51 -7.76 -8.63
CA ASN A 21 17.74 -7.23 -8.02
C ASN A 21 17.72 -7.27 -6.49
N PHE A 22 16.55 -7.41 -5.88
CA PHE A 22 16.36 -7.41 -4.44
C PHE A 22 15.56 -8.63 -4.00
N GLU A 23 15.96 -9.22 -2.87
CA GLU A 23 15.25 -10.35 -2.24
C GLU A 23 13.95 -9.91 -1.58
N LEU A 24 13.86 -8.64 -1.17
CA LEU A 24 12.69 -8.02 -0.57
C LEU A 24 12.59 -6.57 -1.04
N VAL A 25 11.39 -6.16 -1.45
CA VAL A 25 11.08 -4.78 -1.82
C VAL A 25 9.96 -4.30 -0.92
N ILE A 26 10.23 -3.26 -0.14
CA ILE A 26 9.22 -2.59 0.69
C ILE A 26 8.85 -1.29 0.01
N VAL A 27 7.54 -1.07 -0.15
CA VAL A 27 7.01 0.18 -0.69
C VAL A 27 6.18 0.87 0.38
N ASP A 28 6.50 2.12 0.65
CA ASP A 28 5.62 2.98 1.43
C ASP A 28 4.43 3.41 0.55
N GLY A 29 3.25 2.86 0.85
CA GLY A 29 2.00 3.18 0.16
C GLY A 29 1.36 4.48 0.64
N GLY A 30 1.83 5.06 1.74
CA GLY A 30 1.21 6.20 2.40
C GLY A 30 -0.23 5.94 2.85
N ALA A 31 -1.00 7.01 3.03
CA ALA A 31 -2.42 6.94 3.39
C ALA A 31 -3.27 6.54 2.17
N LEU A 32 -3.48 5.23 1.97
CA LEU A 32 -4.21 4.70 0.81
C LEU A 32 -5.65 5.20 0.69
N ALA A 33 -6.29 5.58 1.81
CA ALA A 33 -7.62 6.19 1.80
C ALA A 33 -7.66 7.51 1.02
N ASP A 34 -6.55 8.24 0.98
CA ASP A 34 -6.42 9.54 0.31
C ASP A 34 -5.63 9.43 -1.02
N ASN A 35 -5.13 8.25 -1.37
CA ASN A 35 -4.22 8.05 -2.50
C ASN A 35 -4.64 6.90 -3.42
N LEU A 36 -5.72 7.11 -4.18
CA LEU A 36 -6.16 6.14 -5.20
C LEU A 36 -5.15 5.95 -6.35
N ASN A 37 -4.20 6.87 -6.54
CA ASN A 37 -3.14 6.71 -7.55
C ASN A 37 -2.17 5.58 -7.22
N ALA A 38 -2.14 5.10 -5.97
CA ALA A 38 -1.39 3.93 -5.58
C ALA A 38 -2.07 2.60 -5.95
N SER A 39 -3.29 2.63 -6.51
CA SER A 39 -4.03 1.40 -6.86
C SER A 39 -3.27 0.44 -7.79
N PRO A 40 -2.49 0.89 -8.80
CA PRO A 40 -1.69 -0.03 -9.61
C PRO A 40 -0.62 -0.74 -8.78
N LEU A 41 -0.04 -0.06 -7.80
CA LEU A 41 0.95 -0.65 -6.91
C LEU A 41 0.30 -1.68 -5.98
N VAL A 42 -0.83 -1.32 -5.36
CA VAL A 42 -1.59 -2.21 -4.47
C VAL A 42 -2.01 -3.50 -5.19
N ALA A 43 -2.40 -3.41 -6.47
CA ALA A 43 -2.74 -4.57 -7.27
C ALA A 43 -1.55 -5.52 -7.51
N MET A 44 -0.33 -5.00 -7.49
CA MET A 44 0.88 -5.69 -7.92
C MET A 44 1.75 -6.26 -6.79
N VAL A 45 1.63 -5.74 -5.58
CA VAL A 45 2.40 -6.25 -4.43
C VAL A 45 1.90 -7.64 -4.01
N ASP A 46 2.79 -8.46 -3.47
CA ASP A 46 2.42 -9.77 -2.93
C ASP A 46 1.66 -9.62 -1.61
N GLU A 47 2.17 -8.77 -0.73
CA GLU A 47 1.68 -8.57 0.63
C GLU A 47 1.31 -7.11 0.89
N ILE A 48 0.31 -6.88 1.75
CA ILE A 48 -0.15 -5.54 2.16
C ILE A 48 -0.24 -5.50 3.68
N VAL A 49 0.63 -4.72 4.31
CA VAL A 49 0.63 -4.51 5.76
C VAL A 49 0.00 -3.17 6.09
N LEU A 50 -1.07 -3.17 6.88
CA LEU A 50 -1.62 -1.96 7.47
C LEU A 50 -0.82 -1.57 8.70
N VAL A 51 -0.30 -0.35 8.73
CA VAL A 51 0.44 0.20 9.86
C VAL A 51 -0.42 1.22 10.59
N ALA A 52 -0.53 1.07 11.91
CA ALA A 52 -1.20 2.02 12.79
C ALA A 52 -0.32 2.30 14.00
N THR A 53 -0.34 3.54 14.49
CA THR A 53 0.37 3.93 15.71
C THR A 53 -0.60 3.92 16.89
N LEU A 54 -0.23 3.23 17.96
CA LEU A 54 -1.00 3.14 19.20
C LEU A 54 -1.25 4.55 19.75
N ASN A 55 -2.49 4.83 20.16
CA ASN A 55 -2.96 6.12 20.66
C ASN A 55 -2.89 7.31 19.67
N ALA A 56 -2.35 7.14 18.46
CA ALA A 56 -2.26 8.20 17.46
C ALA A 56 -3.14 7.95 16.23
N THR A 57 -3.24 6.70 15.75
CA THR A 57 -4.08 6.34 14.60
C THR A 57 -5.50 5.94 15.05
N PRO A 58 -6.54 6.71 14.70
CA PRO A 58 -7.93 6.36 15.00
C PRO A 58 -8.39 5.07 14.29
N MET A 59 -9.23 4.28 14.97
CA MET A 59 -9.83 3.06 14.38
C MET A 59 -10.61 3.32 13.09
N ARG A 60 -11.22 4.50 12.94
CA ARG A 60 -11.92 4.89 11.72
C ARG A 60 -10.97 5.02 10.52
N ASP A 61 -9.73 5.43 10.75
CA ASP A 61 -8.74 5.64 9.68
C ASP A 61 -8.18 4.27 9.25
N VAL A 62 -7.98 3.35 10.19
CA VAL A 62 -7.67 1.93 9.90
C VAL A 62 -8.79 1.30 9.05
N THR A 63 -10.04 1.57 9.40
CA THR A 63 -11.21 1.07 8.65
C THR A 63 -11.24 1.66 7.23
N ALA A 64 -11.00 2.96 7.10
CA ALA A 64 -10.97 3.64 5.80
C ALA A 64 -9.86 3.09 4.90
N ALA A 65 -8.65 2.89 5.43
CA ALA A 65 -7.55 2.28 4.70
C ALA A 65 -7.87 0.85 4.26
N SER A 66 -8.46 0.02 5.14
CA SER A 66 -8.90 -1.32 4.79
C SER A 66 -9.97 -1.32 3.70
N GLN A 67 -10.91 -0.37 3.73
CA GLN A 67 -11.94 -0.23 2.70
C GLN A 67 -11.35 0.21 1.36
N ALA A 68 -10.39 1.14 1.36
CA ALA A 68 -9.70 1.57 0.16
C ALA A 68 -8.97 0.40 -0.51
N ILE A 69 -8.25 -0.42 0.26
CA ILE A 69 -7.60 -1.64 -0.24
C ILE A 69 -8.63 -2.61 -0.84
N SER A 70 -9.78 -2.81 -0.17
CA SER A 70 -10.88 -3.64 -0.68
C SER A 70 -11.46 -3.13 -2.01
N VAL A 71 -11.61 -1.81 -2.17
CA VAL A 71 -12.04 -1.20 -3.44
C VAL A 71 -11.03 -1.46 -4.55
N MET A 72 -9.73 -1.53 -4.22
CA MET A 72 -8.66 -1.91 -5.14
C MET A 72 -8.62 -3.42 -5.43
N GLY A 73 -9.60 -4.20 -4.94
CA GLY A 73 -9.73 -5.64 -5.21
C GLY A 73 -8.77 -6.51 -4.41
N ARG A 74 -8.14 -5.95 -3.37
CA ARG A 74 -7.18 -6.65 -2.51
C ARG A 74 -7.70 -6.66 -1.07
N LEU A 75 -7.05 -7.42 -0.20
CA LEU A 75 -7.26 -7.36 1.25
C LEU A 75 -5.90 -7.12 1.93
N PRO A 76 -5.87 -6.42 3.09
CA PRO A 76 -4.70 -6.43 3.94
C PRO A 76 -4.32 -7.87 4.29
N THR A 77 -3.04 -8.19 4.22
CA THR A 77 -2.51 -9.52 4.56
C THR A 77 -1.92 -9.56 5.96
N GLY A 78 -1.58 -8.40 6.52
CA GLY A 78 -1.15 -8.25 7.90
C GLY A 78 -1.47 -6.87 8.45
N ALA A 79 -1.28 -6.73 9.77
CA ALA A 79 -1.36 -5.46 10.47
C ALA A 79 -0.20 -5.32 11.45
N LEU A 80 0.33 -4.11 11.57
CA LEU A 80 1.37 -3.72 12.51
C LEU A 80 0.85 -2.56 13.35
N LEU A 81 0.80 -2.77 14.67
CA LEU A 81 0.53 -1.72 15.64
C LEU A 81 1.85 -1.27 16.25
N VAL A 82 2.23 -0.02 16.01
CA VAL A 82 3.47 0.59 16.50
C VAL A 82 3.19 1.27 17.82
N ASP A 83 3.96 0.93 18.85
CA ASP A 83 4.00 1.68 20.11
C ASP A 83 5.29 2.51 20.13
N GLU A 84 5.17 3.84 19.99
CA GLU A 84 6.33 4.75 19.98
C GLU A 84 6.95 4.95 21.37
N ALA A 85 6.28 4.49 22.44
CA ALA A 85 6.78 4.57 23.79
C ALA A 85 7.62 3.34 24.23
N ALA A 86 7.74 2.32 23.37
CA ALA A 86 8.40 1.05 23.65
C ALA A 86 9.89 1.03 23.28
#